data_AF-A0A396YNI8-F1
#
_entry.id   AF-A0A396YNI8-F1
#
_cell.length_a   1.000
_cell.length_b   1.000
_cell.length_c   1.000
_cell.angle_alpha   90.00
_cell.angle_beta   90.00
_cell.angle_gamma   90.00
#
_symmetry.space_group_name_H-M   'P 1'
#
loop_
_entity.id
_entity.type
_entity.pdbx_description
1 polymer ?
#
loop_
_entity_poly.entity_id
_entity_poly.type
_entity_poly.pdbx_seq_one_letter_code
_entity_poly.pdbx_strand_id
1 'polypeptide(L)'
;MRIEYHIYKHIDPTPNTQRVWGAIGQEFSGPNSEQTAIVEAERLQQSAPPGVSYSVQRYEYSECRKNRPKKETIWRSGLSTAA
;
A
#
# COMPACT_ATOMS: atom_id res chain seq x y z
N MET A 1 16.41 12.71 -1.05
CA MET A 1 15.54 11.64 -0.50
C MET A 1 14.27 11.56 -1.34
N ARG A 2 13.96 10.39 -1.93
CA ARG A 2 12.72 10.17 -2.71
C ARG A 2 11.75 9.36 -1.85
N ILE A 3 10.50 9.80 -1.79
CA ILE A 3 9.43 9.07 -1.10
C ILE A 3 8.37 8.73 -2.15
N GLU A 4 7.96 7.46 -2.15
CA GLU A 4 6.87 6.95 -2.96
C GLU A 4 5.86 6.24 -2.08
N TYR A 5 4.60 6.22 -2.52
CA TYR A 5 3.52 5.50 -1.88
C TYR A 5 2.92 4.53 -2.90
N HIS A 6 2.76 3.27 -2.50
CA HIS A 6 2.33 2.18 -3.36
C HIS A 6 1.11 1.49 -2.74
N ILE A 7 0.07 1.27 -3.54
CA ILE A 7 -1.11 0.53 -3.10
C ILE A 7 -0.93 -0.95 -3.40
N TYR A 8 -1.21 -1.77 -2.40
CA TYR A 8 -1.17 -3.22 -2.47
C TYR A 8 -2.57 -3.79 -2.28
N LYS A 9 -2.93 -4.76 -3.12
CA LYS A 9 -4.12 -5.59 -2.99
C LYS A 9 -3.75 -6.88 -2.28
N HIS A 10 -4.58 -7.29 -1.33
CA HIS A 10 -4.49 -8.54 -0.60
C HIS A 10 -5.78 -9.32 -0.85
N ILE A 11 -5.63 -10.61 -1.15
CA ILE A 11 -6.71 -11.56 -1.33
C ILE A 11 -6.56 -12.61 -0.25
N ASP A 12 -7.58 -12.74 0.59
CA ASP A 12 -7.60 -13.71 1.66
C ASP A 12 -7.56 -15.15 1.11
N PRO A 13 -6.93 -16.07 1.86
CA PRO A 13 -6.86 -17.46 1.46
C PRO A 13 -8.25 -18.09 1.46
N THR A 14 -8.48 -19.00 0.53
CA THR A 14 -9.62 -19.93 0.56
C THR A 14 -9.13 -21.30 1.01
N PRO A 15 -10.00 -22.28 1.30
CA PRO A 15 -9.56 -23.64 1.61
C PRO A 15 -8.62 -24.24 0.56
N ASN A 16 -8.69 -23.78 -0.70
CA ASN A 16 -7.91 -24.30 -1.82
C ASN A 16 -6.84 -23.34 -2.33
N THR A 17 -6.70 -22.14 -1.75
CA THR A 17 -5.75 -21.11 -2.24
C THR A 17 -5.03 -20.41 -1.11
N GLN A 18 -3.73 -20.15 -1.29
CA GLN A 18 -2.96 -19.35 -0.36
C GLN A 18 -3.35 -17.88 -0.41
N ARG A 19 -2.98 -17.13 0.63
CA ARG A 19 -3.09 -15.67 0.65
C ARG A 19 -2.22 -15.10 -0.47
N VAL A 20 -2.79 -14.23 -1.31
CA VAL A 20 -2.07 -13.56 -2.40
C VAL A 20 -2.04 -12.07 -2.12
N TRP A 21 -0.91 -11.43 -2.37
CA TRP A 21 -0.81 -9.98 -2.31
C TRP A 21 0.13 -9.45 -3.39
N GLY A 22 -0.12 -8.23 -3.85
CA GLY A 22 0.66 -7.61 -4.91
C GLY A 22 0.37 -6.12 -5.07
N ALA A 23 1.33 -5.39 -5.62
CA ALA A 23 1.12 -3.99 -5.97
C ALA A 23 0.09 -3.92 -7.11
N ILE A 24 -0.78 -2.91 -7.08
CA ILE A 24 -1.78 -2.72 -8.14
C ILE A 24 -1.26 -1.89 -9.31
N GLY A 25 0.04 -1.57 -9.32
CA GLY A 25 0.69 -0.79 -10.38
C GLY A 25 0.50 0.73 -10.29
N GLN A 26 -0.14 1.22 -9.21
CA GLN A 26 -0.26 2.65 -8.94
C GLN A 26 0.84 3.12 -7.98
N GLU A 27 1.61 4.11 -8.42
CA GLU A 27 2.63 4.82 -7.63
C GLU A 27 2.18 6.28 -7.42
N PHE A 28 2.33 6.77 -6.20
CA PHE A 28 2.09 8.16 -5.84
C PHE A 28 3.38 8.76 -5.29
N SER A 29 3.79 9.92 -5.82
CA SER A 29 4.96 10.65 -5.35
C SER A 29 4.73 12.16 -5.44
N GLY A 30 5.51 12.94 -4.69
CA GLY A 30 5.36 14.39 -4.61
C GLY A 30 4.53 14.88 -3.42
N PRO A 31 4.21 16.19 -3.35
CA PRO A 31 3.44 16.77 -2.24
C PRO A 31 2.07 16.10 -2.10
N ASN A 32 1.63 15.85 -0.85
CA ASN A 32 0.34 15.23 -0.51
C ASN A 32 0.11 13.81 -1.07
N SER A 33 1.12 13.18 -1.67
CA SER A 33 1.00 11.84 -2.25
C SER A 33 0.59 10.76 -1.24
N GLU A 34 0.95 10.93 0.03
CA GLU A 34 0.48 10.08 1.13
C GLU A 34 -1.04 10.06 1.24
N GLN A 35 -1.64 11.24 1.38
CA GLN A 35 -3.08 11.39 1.52
C GLN A 35 -3.80 10.94 0.25
N THR A 36 -3.25 11.25 -0.93
CA THR A 36 -3.80 10.77 -2.21
C THR A 36 -3.81 9.24 -2.29
N ALA A 37 -2.72 8.58 -1.89
CA ALA A 37 -2.63 7.13 -1.89
C ALA A 37 -3.61 6.49 -0.89
N ILE A 38 -3.79 7.10 0.29
CA ILE A 38 -4.77 6.64 1.30
C ILE A 38 -6.20 6.80 0.77
N VAL A 39 -6.57 7.96 0.24
CA VAL A 39 -7.92 8.23 -0.30
C VAL A 39 -8.25 7.27 -1.44
N GLU A 40 -7.29 7.00 -2.35
CA GLU A 40 -7.50 6.03 -3.42
C GLU A 40 -7.63 4.60 -2.88
N ALA A 41 -6.82 4.22 -1.88
CA ALA A 41 -6.93 2.91 -1.23
C ALA A 41 -8.28 2.74 -0.50
N GLU A 42 -8.81 3.79 0.12
CA GLU A 42 -10.15 3.82 0.71
C GLU A 42 -11.24 3.64 -0.35
N ARG A 43 -11.16 4.37 -1.47
CA ARG A 43 -12.08 4.23 -2.60
C ARG A 43 -12.07 2.81 -3.18
N LEU A 44 -10.89 2.20 -3.30
CA LEU A 44 -10.73 0.82 -3.72
C LEU A 44 -11.30 -0.16 -2.70
N GLN A 45 -11.13 0.10 -1.40
CA GLN A 45 -11.65 -0.73 -0.32
C GLN A 45 -13.18 -0.71 -0.27
N GLN A 46 -13.82 0.43 -0.54
CA GLN A 46 -15.29 0.57 -0.58
C GLN A 46 -15.96 -0.27 -1.67
N SER A 47 -15.25 -0.49 -2.79
CA SER A 47 -15.72 -1.30 -3.92
C SER A 47 -15.15 -2.72 -3.93
N ALA A 48 -14.40 -3.10 -2.89
CA ALA A 48 -13.74 -4.40 -2.81
C ALA A 48 -14.77 -5.52 -2.53
N PRO A 49 -14.67 -6.67 -3.22
CA PRO A 49 -15.46 -7.83 -2.85
C PRO A 49 -15.01 -8.40 -1.48
N PRO A 50 -15.85 -9.18 -0.80
CA PRO A 50 -15.47 -9.86 0.44
C PRO A 50 -14.18 -10.67 0.27
N GLY A 51 -13.29 -10.61 1.27
CA GLY A 51 -11.97 -11.25 1.22
C GLY A 51 -10.91 -10.50 0.42
N VAL A 52 -11.20 -9.29 -0.08
CA VAL A 52 -10.20 -8.38 -0.67
C VAL A 52 -9.96 -7.20 0.25
N SER A 53 -8.69 -6.94 0.55
CA SER A 53 -8.25 -5.77 1.30
C SER A 53 -7.15 -5.00 0.58
N TYR A 54 -7.03 -3.72 0.88
CA TYR A 54 -5.95 -2.88 0.37
C TYR A 54 -5.05 -2.36 1.50
N SER A 55 -3.82 -2.02 1.16
CA SER A 55 -2.87 -1.35 2.06
C SER A 55 -2.02 -0.34 1.29
N VAL A 56 -1.60 0.73 1.95
CA VAL A 56 -0.63 1.70 1.41
C VAL A 56 0.73 1.45 2.04
N GLN A 57 1.76 1.31 1.20
CA GLN A 57 3.15 1.21 1.64
C GLN A 57 3.93 2.45 1.23
N ARG A 58 4.64 3.05 2.19
CA ARG A 58 5.58 4.14 2.02
C ARG A 58 6.97 3.58 1.76
N TYR A 59 7.58 3.98 0.65
CA TYR A 59 8.93 3.64 0.22
C TYR A 59 9.82 4.87 0.34
N GLU A 60 10.75 4.82 1.28
CA GLU A 60 11.76 5.87 1.47
C GLU A 60 13.09 5.43 0.84
N TYR A 61 13.49 6.11 -0.23
CA TYR A 61 14.79 5.92 -0.86
C TYR A 61 15.78 6.95 -0.29
N SER A 62 16.83 6.43 0.35
CA SER A 62 17.94 7.20 0.89
C SER A 62 19.19 6.97 0.05
N GLU A 63 20.06 7.98 -0.01
CA GLU A 63 21.32 7.92 -0.75
C GLU A 63 22.29 6.87 -0.18
N CYS A 64 22.17 6.57 1.12
CA CYS A 64 23.06 5.63 1.82
C CYS A 64 22.71 4.14 1.60
N ARG A 65 21.50 3.80 1.14
CA ARG A 65 21.08 2.42 0.89
C ARG A 65 21.11 2.18 -0.63
N LYS A 66 22.00 1.30 -1.11
CA LYS A 66 22.14 0.88 -2.53
C LYS A 66 20.79 0.51 -3.18
N ASN A 67 20.02 1.50 -3.64
CA ASN A 67 18.71 1.37 -4.30
C ASN A 67 17.65 0.51 -3.57
N ARG A 68 17.80 0.27 -2.26
CA ARG A 68 16.82 -0.48 -1.47
C ARG A 68 16.03 0.49 -0.59
N PRO A 69 14.74 0.74 -0.90
CA PRO A 69 13.93 1.62 -0.08
C PRO A 69 13.68 0.99 1.29
N LYS A 70 13.58 1.83 2.32
CA LYS A 70 12.92 1.45 3.56
C LYS A 70 11.42 1.38 3.25
N LYS A 71 10.78 0.26 3.59
CA LYS A 71 9.37 0.01 3.33
C LYS A 71 8.61 0.05 4.65
N GLU A 72 7.50 0.76 4.68
CA GLU A 72 6.63 0.88 5.85
C GLU A 72 5.18 0.82 5.40
N THR A 73 4.35 0.04 6.07
CA THR A 73 2.89 0.11 5.83
C THR A 73 2.35 1.24 6.68
N ILE A 74 1.64 2.18 6.06
CA ILE A 74 1.08 3.36 6.74
C ILE A 74 -0.44 3.28 6.89
N TRP A 75 -1.09 2.44 6.09
CA TRP A 75 -2.54 2.26 6.11
C TRP A 75 -2.91 0.86 5.65
N ARG A 76 -3.93 0.27 6.26
CA ARG A 76 -4.54 -1.00 5.83
C ARG A 76 -6.00 -1.09 6.23
N SER A 77 -6.89 -1.35 5.26
CA SER A 77 -8.31 -1.62 5.52
C SER A 77 -9.01 -0.61 6.45
N GLY A 78 -8.68 0.68 6.33
CA GLY A 78 -9.25 1.75 7.14
C GLY A 78 -8.59 1.97 8.51
N LEU A 79 -7.57 1.18 8.87
CA LEU A 79 -6.76 1.39 10.07
C LEU A 79 -5.45 2.08 9.65
N SER A 80 -5.23 3.29 10.18
CA SER A 80 -3.91 3.91 10.14
C SER A 80 -2.96 3.09 11.01
N THR A 81 -1.80 2.71 10.46
CA THR A 81 -0.77 1.98 11.19
C THR A 81 0.36 2.90 11.65
N ALA A 82 0.19 4.21 11.52
CA ALA A 82 1.10 5.19 12.10
C ALA A 82 1.04 5.07 13.64
N ALA A 83 2.13 4.55 14.21
CA ALA A 83 2.41 4.60 15.64
C ALA A 83 3.14 5.89 16.00
#